data_AF-A0A5D6Y191-F1
#
_entry.id   AF-A0A5D6Y191-F1
#
_cell.length_a   1.000
_cell.length_b   1.000
_cell.length_c   1.000
_cell.angle_alpha   90.00
_cell.angle_beta   90.00
_cell.angle_gamma   90.00
#
_symmetry.space_group_name_H-M   'P 1'
#
loop_
_entity.id
_entity.type
_entity.pdbx_description
1 polymer ?
#
loop_
_entity_poly.entity_id
_entity_poly.type
_entity_poly.pdbx_seq_one_letter_code
_entity_poly.pdbx_strand_id
1 'polypeptide(L)'
;MVEMEKSLLKKLCRDMDLYVTPSINDKLYLHYKGFRAIKNLDEYTGLKVLWLEGNGLGKIEGLEHQTQLRTLYLHENLINKIEGLDVLTQLDTLNLSQNQITRIENLEHLQALTSLALKGNYIVAAQDIEHVLKLPNLSVFDLQSNRITDAGVVDVLAQMPELKVLYLQGNDVVKYIKQYRKTVIFRCRKLKYLDDRPVFADERRRVEAWGSALEASNGDYKAAQEAEREEMEVIRREKKELDELNFLHFEQMMIEGRRKRKEDEAEVERKKNERQTDGPEQQRDGDPVDAASDVSAFSGERILPVQDCEFLQQEREKRWAAVVNANDGVSARIDNQAKEQQQLSSSVGAEREEASAVIPVDTRRLEVLHQCATVGSGSHSSRDPFVDASFGAEDAAAAERRQQVIKEKAGAKVAAMILTQEEIDACRESFVHFDRDGSGTIDKYELAKVLEAMGQKPTDEELFQMIAEVDNDNSGEIEFAEFLKVIEAQKLRAAQFDDESDFIDAFVACGGAPDKSGHVERRMLVQLIKKDFGLPIDIDRMLDELDTDGSGEIEYDEFKALLS
;
A
#
# COMPACT_ATOMS: atom_id res chain seq x y z
N MET A 1 -9.03 -39.47 28.67
CA MET A 1 -7.64 -39.05 28.34
C MET A 1 -7.27 -39.73 27.04
N VAL A 2 -6.58 -39.03 26.14
CA VAL A 2 -6.22 -39.57 24.82
C VAL A 2 -4.73 -39.89 24.83
N GLU A 3 -4.38 -41.16 24.70
CA GLU A 3 -2.99 -41.56 24.47
C GLU A 3 -2.67 -41.59 22.98
N MET A 4 -1.41 -41.36 22.66
CA MET A 4 -0.91 -41.24 21.29
C MET A 4 -0.65 -42.62 20.67
N GLU A 5 -1.71 -43.43 20.52
CA GLU A 5 -1.62 -44.80 20.00
C GLU A 5 -1.40 -44.88 18.49
N LYS A 6 -0.68 -45.91 18.01
CA LYS A 6 -0.49 -46.19 16.57
C LYS A 6 -1.82 -46.36 15.81
N SER A 7 -2.84 -46.91 16.47
CA SER A 7 -4.21 -47.07 15.97
C SER A 7 -4.84 -45.71 15.63
N LEU A 8 -4.74 -44.76 16.58
CA LEU A 8 -5.24 -43.40 16.48
C LEU A 8 -4.43 -42.59 15.45
N LEU A 9 -3.10 -42.68 15.46
CA LEU A 9 -2.26 -42.00 14.46
C LEU A 9 -2.62 -42.43 13.04
N LYS A 10 -2.81 -43.74 12.79
CA LYS A 10 -3.29 -44.27 11.49
C LYS A 10 -4.75 -43.93 11.18
N LYS A 11 -5.56 -43.55 12.17
CA LYS A 11 -6.90 -42.98 11.94
C LYS A 11 -6.77 -41.52 11.53
N LEU A 12 -6.08 -40.70 12.32
CA LEU A 12 -5.83 -39.29 12.04
C LEU A 12 -5.21 -39.08 10.65
N CYS A 13 -4.23 -39.90 10.26
CA CYS A 13 -3.66 -39.82 8.90
C CYS A 13 -4.75 -40.00 7.82
N ARG A 14 -5.67 -40.94 7.97
CA ARG A 14 -6.80 -41.13 7.03
C ARG A 14 -7.84 -40.02 7.10
N ASP A 15 -8.13 -39.51 8.29
CA ASP A 15 -9.07 -38.41 8.51
C ASP A 15 -8.52 -37.05 7.95
N MET A 16 -7.25 -36.99 7.54
CA MET A 16 -6.54 -35.80 7.06
C MET A 16 -5.85 -36.02 5.69
N ASP A 17 -6.30 -37.03 4.92
CA ASP A 17 -5.77 -37.40 3.60
C ASP A 17 -4.23 -37.62 3.51
N LEU A 18 -3.62 -38.02 4.63
CA LEU A 18 -2.22 -38.42 4.73
C LEU A 18 -2.05 -39.94 4.50
N TYR A 19 -0.82 -40.36 4.21
CA TYR A 19 -0.50 -41.76 3.96
C TYR A 19 -0.64 -42.61 5.23
N VAL A 20 -1.30 -43.77 5.10
CA VAL A 20 -1.41 -44.77 6.18
C VAL A 20 -0.04 -45.37 6.55
N THR A 21 0.90 -45.36 5.60
CA THR A 21 2.30 -45.74 5.79
C THR A 21 3.05 -44.59 6.46
N PRO A 22 3.53 -44.75 7.73
CA PRO A 22 4.09 -43.63 8.49
C PRO A 22 5.30 -42.93 7.84
N SER A 23 6.24 -43.72 7.29
CA SER A 23 7.56 -43.26 6.86
C SER A 23 7.58 -42.36 5.63
N ILE A 24 6.49 -42.33 4.85
CA ILE A 24 6.37 -41.51 3.63
C ILE A 24 5.63 -40.20 3.85
N ASN A 25 5.11 -39.95 5.06
CA ASN A 25 4.55 -38.65 5.41
C ASN A 25 5.69 -37.66 5.70
N ASP A 26 5.67 -36.50 5.04
CA ASP A 26 6.54 -35.36 5.33
C ASP A 26 5.91 -34.36 6.31
N LYS A 27 4.58 -34.45 6.51
CA LYS A 27 3.76 -33.58 7.34
C LYS A 27 2.87 -34.41 8.26
N LEU A 28 2.70 -34.00 9.51
CA LEU A 28 1.81 -34.67 10.45
C LEU A 28 1.12 -33.69 11.42
N TYR A 29 -0.21 -33.65 11.37
CA TYR A 29 -1.05 -32.74 12.14
C TYR A 29 -1.64 -33.43 13.38
N LEU A 30 -1.20 -33.00 14.57
CA LEU A 30 -1.53 -33.64 15.85
C LEU A 30 -1.97 -32.60 16.90
N HIS A 31 -2.42 -31.43 16.43
CA HIS A 31 -2.91 -30.34 17.26
C HIS A 31 -4.27 -30.67 17.93
N TYR A 32 -4.51 -30.08 19.10
CA TYR A 32 -5.77 -30.13 19.86
C TYR A 32 -6.33 -31.54 20.11
N LYS A 33 -5.47 -32.55 20.31
CA LYS A 33 -5.90 -33.94 20.61
C LYS A 33 -5.88 -34.27 22.11
N GLY A 34 -5.29 -33.41 22.94
CA GLY A 34 -5.16 -33.62 24.38
C GLY A 34 -4.09 -34.65 24.75
N PHE A 35 -3.08 -34.84 23.91
CA PHE A 35 -1.93 -35.71 24.19
C PHE A 35 -1.12 -35.17 25.38
N ARG A 36 -0.61 -36.07 26.23
CA ARG A 36 0.24 -35.71 27.39
C ARG A 36 1.72 -36.03 27.22
N ALA A 37 2.04 -36.88 26.25
CA ALA A 37 3.38 -37.34 25.91
C ALA A 37 3.43 -37.62 24.41
N ILE A 38 4.57 -37.33 23.78
CA ILE A 38 4.83 -37.65 22.38
C ILE A 38 5.30 -39.12 22.33
N LYS A 39 4.57 -39.99 21.64
CA LYS A 39 4.86 -41.43 21.56
C LYS A 39 4.49 -41.99 20.20
N ASN A 40 5.05 -43.16 19.87
CA ASN A 40 4.76 -43.92 18.66
C ASN A 40 5.08 -43.20 17.33
N LEU A 41 6.00 -42.23 17.35
CA LEU A 41 6.49 -41.55 16.14
C LEU A 41 7.68 -42.27 15.47
N ASP A 42 8.16 -43.39 16.01
CA ASP A 42 9.37 -44.09 15.55
C ASP A 42 9.35 -44.49 14.07
N GLU A 43 8.16 -44.81 13.55
CA GLU A 43 7.97 -45.19 12.13
C GLU A 43 7.90 -43.97 11.18
N TYR A 44 7.74 -42.75 11.71
CA TYR A 44 7.56 -41.50 10.97
C TYR A 44 8.90 -40.78 10.69
N THR A 45 9.84 -41.49 10.07
CA THR A 45 11.22 -41.01 9.83
C THR A 45 11.35 -39.95 8.72
N GLY A 46 10.33 -39.81 7.87
CA GLY A 46 10.29 -38.86 6.76
C GLY A 46 9.78 -37.45 7.12
N LEU A 47 9.35 -37.22 8.36
CA LEU A 47 8.72 -35.96 8.77
C LEU A 47 9.66 -34.76 8.65
N LYS A 48 9.15 -33.72 7.98
CA LYS A 48 9.75 -32.39 7.86
C LYS A 48 8.97 -31.36 8.68
N VAL A 49 7.65 -31.52 8.82
CA VAL A 49 6.81 -30.61 9.62
C VAL A 49 5.90 -31.39 10.57
N LEU A 50 5.89 -30.98 11.84
CA LEU A 50 5.11 -31.61 12.91
C LEU A 50 4.34 -30.55 13.71
N TRP A 51 3.02 -30.68 13.75
CA TRP A 51 2.13 -29.82 14.55
C TRP A 51 1.65 -30.56 15.79
N LEU A 52 2.09 -30.13 16.98
CA LEU A 52 1.71 -30.67 18.30
C LEU A 52 1.07 -29.61 19.20
N GLU A 53 0.57 -28.53 18.60
CA GLU A 53 -0.08 -27.40 19.25
C GLU A 53 -1.28 -27.78 20.14
N GLY A 54 -1.51 -27.03 21.23
CA GLY A 54 -2.76 -27.11 21.98
C GLY A 54 -2.99 -28.48 22.63
N ASN A 55 -1.91 -29.09 23.10
CA ASN A 55 -1.92 -30.37 23.79
C ASN A 55 -1.52 -30.18 25.28
N GLY A 56 -1.51 -31.27 26.03
CA GLY A 56 -1.09 -31.28 27.43
C GLY A 56 0.35 -31.76 27.62
N LEU A 57 1.25 -31.52 26.65
CA LEU A 57 2.63 -32.01 26.70
C LEU A 57 3.40 -31.27 27.79
N GLY A 58 3.92 -32.01 28.78
CA GLY A 58 4.78 -31.44 29.83
C GLY A 58 6.28 -31.46 29.51
N LYS A 59 6.67 -32.24 28.49
CA LYS A 59 8.05 -32.51 28.06
C LYS A 59 8.10 -32.73 26.56
N ILE A 60 9.26 -32.49 25.98
CA ILE A 60 9.60 -32.86 24.61
C ILE A 60 10.38 -34.18 24.71
N GLU A 61 9.79 -35.26 24.21
CA GLU A 61 10.36 -36.62 24.22
C GLU A 61 9.92 -37.35 22.94
N GLY A 62 10.44 -38.56 22.67
CA GLY A 62 9.92 -39.42 21.59
C GLY A 62 10.11 -38.89 20.16
N LEU A 63 11.06 -37.94 19.95
CA LEU A 63 11.43 -37.39 18.63
C LEU A 63 12.76 -37.93 18.08
N GLU A 64 13.30 -39.00 18.70
CA GLU A 64 14.64 -39.54 18.41
C GLU A 64 14.86 -39.95 16.95
N HIS A 65 13.78 -40.35 16.27
CA HIS A 65 13.80 -40.87 14.89
C HIS A 65 13.50 -39.79 13.83
N GLN A 66 13.16 -38.56 14.22
CA GLN A 66 12.69 -37.47 13.35
C GLN A 66 13.85 -36.62 12.79
N THR A 67 14.95 -37.23 12.35
CA THR A 67 16.19 -36.54 11.94
C THR A 67 16.08 -35.60 10.73
N GLN A 68 14.96 -35.65 9.99
CA GLN A 68 14.65 -34.78 8.85
C GLN A 68 13.74 -33.59 9.19
N LEU A 69 13.36 -33.44 10.47
CA LEU A 69 12.42 -32.40 10.89
C LEU A 69 13.03 -31.00 10.69
N ARG A 70 12.27 -30.12 10.04
CA ARG A 70 12.61 -28.73 9.74
C ARG A 70 11.76 -27.74 10.52
N THR A 71 10.52 -28.09 10.79
CA THR A 71 9.56 -27.20 11.45
C THR A 71 8.78 -27.95 12.53
N LEU A 72 8.83 -27.45 13.76
CA LEU A 72 8.20 -28.04 14.93
C LEU A 72 7.33 -27.02 15.66
N TYR A 73 6.02 -27.25 15.68
CA TYR A 73 5.05 -26.42 16.40
C TYR A 73 4.63 -27.12 17.69
N LEU A 74 5.05 -26.57 18.83
CA LEU A 74 4.78 -27.04 20.19
C LEU A 74 4.07 -25.99 21.05
N HIS A 75 3.58 -24.92 20.43
CA HIS A 75 2.86 -23.86 21.16
C HIS A 75 1.57 -24.33 21.85
N GLU A 76 1.14 -23.59 22.87
CA GLU A 76 -0.01 -23.94 23.72
C GLU A 76 0.12 -25.34 24.34
N ASN A 77 1.20 -25.53 25.10
CA ASN A 77 1.48 -26.76 25.84
C ASN A 77 1.95 -26.42 27.27
N LEU A 78 2.38 -27.43 28.03
CA LEU A 78 2.81 -27.31 29.43
C LEU A 78 4.32 -27.57 29.59
N ILE A 79 5.10 -27.35 28.53
CA ILE A 79 6.54 -27.62 28.52
C ILE A 79 7.24 -26.58 29.39
N ASN A 80 7.97 -27.01 30.42
CA ASN A 80 8.70 -26.12 31.33
C ASN A 80 10.21 -26.05 31.04
N LYS A 81 10.73 -26.96 30.23
CA LYS A 81 12.15 -27.10 29.92
C LYS A 81 12.35 -27.55 28.48
N ILE A 82 13.37 -26.99 27.83
CA ILE A 82 13.82 -27.41 26.50
C ILE A 82 14.74 -28.62 26.66
N GLU A 83 14.33 -29.77 26.13
CA GLU A 83 15.11 -31.03 26.12
C GLU A 83 14.65 -31.93 24.95
N GLY A 84 15.36 -33.02 24.63
CA GLY A 84 14.90 -34.00 23.63
C GLY A 84 14.92 -33.53 22.17
N LEU A 85 15.68 -32.49 21.84
CA LEU A 85 15.83 -31.93 20.49
C LEU A 85 17.19 -32.27 19.84
N ASP A 86 18.06 -33.00 20.55
CA ASP A 86 19.49 -33.16 20.26
C ASP A 86 19.78 -33.77 18.87
N VAL A 87 18.87 -34.62 18.39
CA VAL A 87 18.99 -35.32 17.10
C VAL A 87 18.48 -34.49 15.91
N LEU A 88 17.75 -33.40 16.17
CA LEU A 88 17.00 -32.62 15.17
C LEU A 88 17.86 -31.56 14.47
N THR A 89 19.07 -31.96 14.04
CA THR A 89 20.09 -31.05 13.46
C THR A 89 19.64 -30.25 12.23
N GLN A 90 18.58 -30.67 11.53
CA GLN A 90 17.97 -29.98 10.39
C GLN A 90 16.84 -29.01 10.76
N LEU A 91 16.54 -28.84 12.06
CA LEU A 91 15.45 -27.98 12.51
C LEU A 91 15.77 -26.50 12.24
N ASP A 92 14.91 -25.86 11.46
CA ASP A 92 15.00 -24.48 11.01
C ASP A 92 14.06 -23.56 11.82
N THR A 93 12.83 -24.03 12.06
CA THR A 93 11.79 -23.27 12.75
C THR A 93 11.25 -24.04 13.96
N LEU A 94 11.33 -23.43 15.14
CA LEU A 94 10.85 -23.99 16.41
C LEU A 94 9.90 -23.00 17.09
N ASN A 95 8.64 -23.40 17.27
CA ASN A 95 7.64 -22.59 17.99
C ASN A 95 7.27 -23.25 19.32
N LEU A 96 7.69 -22.61 20.41
CA LEU A 96 7.47 -22.98 21.81
C LEU A 96 6.63 -21.90 22.54
N SER A 97 5.87 -21.10 21.81
CA SER A 97 5.03 -20.04 22.39
C SER A 97 3.97 -20.59 23.35
N GLN A 98 3.50 -19.81 24.33
CA GLN A 98 2.48 -20.19 25.31
C GLN A 98 2.81 -21.53 25.99
N ASN A 99 3.98 -21.59 26.62
CA ASN A 99 4.47 -22.71 27.43
C ASN A 99 4.96 -22.19 28.80
N GLN A 100 5.62 -23.05 29.58
CA GLN A 100 6.09 -22.76 30.94
C GLN A 100 7.62 -22.59 31.02
N ILE A 101 8.29 -22.27 29.90
CA ILE A 101 9.75 -22.20 29.81
C ILE A 101 10.27 -20.99 30.55
N THR A 102 11.27 -21.18 31.41
CA THR A 102 11.94 -20.10 32.16
C THR A 102 13.31 -19.72 31.59
N ARG A 103 13.97 -20.64 30.88
CA ARG A 103 15.33 -20.50 30.33
C ARG A 103 15.50 -21.22 29.00
N ILE A 104 16.28 -20.60 28.11
CA ILE A 104 16.75 -21.20 26.86
C ILE A 104 18.01 -22.02 27.14
N GLU A 105 17.94 -23.33 26.88
CA GLU A 105 19.05 -24.27 27.05
C GLU A 105 18.89 -25.46 26.08
N ASN A 106 19.91 -26.31 25.96
CA ASN A 106 19.91 -27.54 25.14
C ASN A 106 19.60 -27.37 23.63
N LEU A 107 19.70 -26.14 23.10
CA LEU A 107 19.54 -25.86 21.66
C LEU A 107 20.85 -25.89 20.86
N GLU A 108 22.01 -26.15 21.49
CA GLU A 108 23.34 -25.94 20.86
C GLU A 108 23.64 -26.87 19.66
N HIS A 109 22.89 -27.95 19.51
CA HIS A 109 22.98 -28.87 18.38
C HIS A 109 22.19 -28.39 17.14
N LEU A 110 21.28 -27.42 17.29
CA LEU A 110 20.39 -26.93 16.24
C LEU A 110 21.06 -25.84 15.37
N GLN A 111 22.15 -26.22 14.70
CA GLN A 111 22.95 -25.31 13.88
C GLN A 111 22.18 -24.76 12.66
N ALA A 112 21.09 -25.40 12.25
CA ALA A 112 20.21 -24.94 11.17
C ALA A 112 19.09 -23.97 11.64
N LEU A 113 18.93 -23.70 12.94
CA LEU A 113 17.79 -22.95 13.46
C LEU A 113 17.85 -21.47 13.05
N THR A 114 16.87 -21.03 12.27
CA THR A 114 16.73 -19.64 11.79
C THR A 114 15.62 -18.86 12.51
N SER A 115 14.61 -19.57 13.05
CA SER A 115 13.43 -19.00 13.68
C SER A 115 13.09 -19.69 15.00
N LEU A 116 13.05 -18.91 16.08
CA LEU A 116 12.68 -19.36 17.43
C LEU A 116 11.57 -18.47 18.00
N ALA A 117 10.41 -19.06 18.27
CA ALA A 117 9.30 -18.37 18.93
C ALA A 117 9.09 -18.88 20.35
N LEU A 118 9.18 -17.98 21.33
CA LEU A 118 9.06 -18.21 22.77
C LEU A 118 8.07 -17.23 23.42
N LYS A 119 7.16 -16.64 22.64
CA LYS A 119 6.12 -15.72 23.13
C LYS A 119 5.31 -16.32 24.28
N GLY A 120 4.99 -15.54 25.31
CA GLY A 120 4.11 -15.96 26.40
C GLY A 120 4.67 -17.08 27.27
N ASN A 121 6.00 -17.09 27.48
CA ASN A 121 6.68 -17.95 28.44
C ASN A 121 7.04 -17.16 29.73
N TYR A 122 7.92 -17.71 30.57
CA TYR A 122 8.29 -17.20 31.90
C TYR A 122 9.77 -16.81 31.99
N ILE A 123 10.37 -16.34 30.89
CA ILE A 123 11.76 -15.85 30.85
C ILE A 123 11.84 -14.50 31.59
N VAL A 124 12.85 -14.31 32.45
CA VAL A 124 12.95 -13.13 33.37
C VAL A 124 14.24 -12.31 33.21
N ALA A 125 15.40 -12.96 33.09
CA ALA A 125 16.70 -12.29 33.12
C ALA A 125 17.48 -12.44 31.81
N ALA A 126 18.51 -11.61 31.59
CA ALA A 126 19.35 -11.71 30.39
C ALA A 126 20.07 -13.07 30.31
N GLN A 127 20.48 -13.63 31.45
CA GLN A 127 21.17 -14.92 31.53
C GLN A 127 20.29 -16.09 31.07
N ASP A 128 18.97 -15.92 31.06
CA ASP A 128 18.03 -16.95 30.62
C ASP A 128 17.91 -17.05 29.10
N ILE A 129 18.43 -16.06 28.36
CA ILE A 129 18.52 -16.09 26.89
C ILE A 129 19.95 -16.24 26.36
N GLU A 130 21.00 -16.16 27.18
CA GLU A 130 22.42 -16.21 26.75
C GLU A 130 22.75 -17.40 25.83
N HIS A 131 22.07 -18.54 25.97
CA HIS A 131 22.30 -19.72 25.13
C HIS A 131 21.99 -19.48 23.64
N VAL A 132 21.23 -18.44 23.27
CA VAL A 132 21.02 -18.07 21.85
C VAL A 132 22.32 -17.63 21.15
N LEU A 133 23.34 -17.19 21.89
CA LEU A 133 24.65 -16.84 21.33
C LEU A 133 25.39 -18.05 20.73
N LYS A 134 24.97 -19.28 21.06
CA LYS A 134 25.47 -20.52 20.45
C LYS A 134 24.78 -20.87 19.12
N LEU A 135 23.77 -20.10 18.69
CA LEU A 135 22.97 -20.34 17.49
C LEU A 135 23.40 -19.36 16.38
N PRO A 136 24.28 -19.75 15.44
CA PRO A 136 24.89 -18.80 14.50
C PRO A 136 23.91 -18.25 13.46
N ASN A 137 22.85 -19.00 13.14
CA ASN A 137 21.90 -18.69 12.06
C ASN A 137 20.57 -18.11 12.56
N LEU A 138 20.39 -17.93 13.88
CA LEU A 138 19.13 -17.45 14.45
C LEU A 138 18.87 -16.00 14.03
N SER A 139 17.79 -15.79 13.29
CA SER A 139 17.50 -14.52 12.60
C SER A 139 16.12 -13.94 12.93
N VAL A 140 15.15 -14.80 13.26
CA VAL A 140 13.82 -14.44 13.75
C VAL A 140 13.71 -14.90 15.20
N PHE A 141 13.51 -13.97 16.13
CA PHE A 141 13.42 -14.27 17.55
C PHE A 141 12.22 -13.55 18.19
N ASP A 142 11.24 -14.33 18.64
CA ASP A 142 10.04 -13.83 19.34
C ASP A 142 10.12 -14.16 20.83
N LEU A 143 10.22 -13.10 21.64
CA LEU A 143 10.22 -13.12 23.10
C LEU A 143 8.99 -12.38 23.69
N GLN A 144 7.95 -12.10 22.89
CA GLN A 144 6.79 -11.31 23.34
C GLN A 144 6.15 -11.85 24.62
N SER A 145 5.54 -10.98 25.41
CA SER A 145 4.68 -11.35 26.55
C SER A 145 5.33 -12.27 27.61
N ASN A 146 6.67 -12.30 27.67
CA ASN A 146 7.43 -12.96 28.73
C ASN A 146 7.44 -12.10 30.01
N ARG A 147 8.38 -12.35 30.94
CA ARG A 147 8.50 -11.61 32.21
C ARG A 147 9.87 -10.93 32.32
N ILE A 148 10.45 -10.57 31.18
CA ILE A 148 11.80 -10.00 31.12
C ILE A 148 11.80 -8.62 31.79
N THR A 149 12.63 -8.48 32.82
CA THR A 149 12.81 -7.23 33.59
C THR A 149 14.22 -6.66 33.47
N ASP A 150 15.20 -7.49 33.11
CA ASP A 150 16.61 -7.14 33.01
C ASP A 150 16.92 -6.42 31.68
N ALA A 151 17.45 -5.19 31.78
CA ALA A 151 17.87 -4.40 30.63
C ALA A 151 19.08 -4.98 29.88
N GLY A 152 19.90 -5.82 30.53
CA GLY A 152 21.02 -6.54 29.91
C GLY A 152 20.60 -7.49 28.79
N VAL A 153 19.29 -7.77 28.65
CA VAL A 153 18.73 -8.51 27.50
C VAL A 153 19.16 -7.89 26.17
N VAL A 154 19.26 -6.55 26.09
CA VAL A 154 19.65 -5.84 24.86
C VAL A 154 21.13 -6.10 24.52
N ASP A 155 21.99 -6.31 25.51
CA ASP A 155 23.41 -6.59 25.28
C ASP A 155 23.65 -8.03 24.81
N VAL A 156 22.81 -8.98 25.22
CA VAL A 156 22.79 -10.34 24.64
C VAL A 156 22.28 -10.28 23.20
N LEU A 157 21.16 -9.61 22.95
CA LEU A 157 20.58 -9.47 21.61
C LEU A 157 21.53 -8.76 20.63
N ALA A 158 22.27 -7.75 21.09
CA ALA A 158 23.26 -7.03 20.27
C ALA A 158 24.48 -7.88 19.85
N GLN A 159 24.76 -8.98 20.56
CA GLN A 159 25.81 -9.93 20.20
C GLN A 159 25.36 -10.98 19.15
N MET A 160 24.06 -11.07 18.85
CA MET A 160 23.55 -12.02 17.87
C MET A 160 23.94 -11.61 16.43
N PRO A 161 24.67 -12.45 15.68
CA PRO A 161 25.30 -12.03 14.43
C PRO A 161 24.34 -11.88 13.25
N GLU A 162 23.17 -12.54 13.27
CA GLU A 162 22.22 -12.58 12.14
C GLU A 162 20.78 -12.18 12.52
N LEU A 163 20.58 -11.58 13.70
CA LEU A 163 19.27 -11.11 14.18
C LEU A 163 18.69 -10.03 13.24
N LYS A 164 17.58 -10.37 12.56
CA LYS A 164 16.89 -9.54 11.57
C LYS A 164 15.49 -9.15 12.02
N VAL A 165 14.80 -10.04 12.73
CA VAL A 165 13.44 -9.83 13.25
C VAL A 165 13.45 -10.12 14.73
N LEU A 166 13.06 -9.13 15.54
CA LEU A 166 12.95 -9.23 16.98
C LEU A 166 11.56 -8.79 17.43
N TYR A 167 10.95 -9.58 18.31
CA TYR A 167 9.76 -9.17 19.04
C TYR A 167 10.02 -9.27 20.55
N LEU A 168 9.83 -8.16 21.28
CA LEU A 168 10.08 -8.05 22.72
C LEU A 168 8.91 -7.38 23.47
N GLN A 169 7.90 -6.87 22.76
CA GLN A 169 6.68 -6.30 23.33
C GLN A 169 6.02 -7.16 24.41
N GLY A 170 5.34 -6.53 25.36
CA GLY A 170 4.68 -7.22 26.47
C GLY A 170 5.61 -7.70 27.58
N ASN A 171 6.92 -7.44 27.49
CA ASN A 171 7.86 -7.56 28.61
C ASN A 171 7.94 -6.24 29.40
N ASP A 172 8.21 -6.33 30.70
CA ASP A 172 8.32 -5.15 31.56
C ASP A 172 9.57 -4.30 31.25
N VAL A 173 10.67 -4.94 30.82
CA VAL A 173 11.92 -4.25 30.41
C VAL A 173 11.67 -3.14 29.37
N VAL A 174 10.72 -3.33 28.45
CA VAL A 174 10.37 -2.36 27.39
C VAL A 174 9.92 -1.03 27.96
N LYS A 175 9.30 -1.02 29.16
CA LYS A 175 8.83 0.19 29.86
C LYS A 175 9.99 0.99 30.47
N TYR A 176 11.11 0.33 30.76
CA TYR A 176 12.25 0.92 31.46
C TYR A 176 13.38 1.35 30.52
N ILE A 177 13.49 0.75 29.32
CA ILE A 177 14.45 1.18 28.30
C ILE A 177 13.99 2.53 27.72
N LYS A 178 14.71 3.60 28.06
CA LYS A 178 14.52 4.93 27.47
C LYS A 178 14.70 4.87 25.96
N GLN A 179 13.80 5.52 25.22
CA GLN A 179 13.78 5.52 23.75
C GLN A 179 13.89 4.11 23.15
N TYR A 180 13.22 3.13 23.79
CA TYR A 180 13.26 1.69 23.51
C TYR A 180 13.60 1.31 22.05
N ARG A 181 12.78 1.74 21.09
CA ARG A 181 12.95 1.44 19.66
C ARG A 181 14.29 1.92 19.11
N LYS A 182 14.67 3.17 19.38
CA LYS A 182 15.97 3.75 18.94
C LYS A 182 17.13 3.00 19.58
N THR A 183 17.06 2.77 20.88
CA THR A 183 18.09 2.04 21.64
C THR A 183 18.30 0.63 21.08
N VAL A 184 17.23 -0.12 20.80
CA VAL A 184 17.34 -1.47 20.23
C VAL A 184 17.84 -1.45 18.78
N ILE A 185 17.35 -0.54 17.92
CA ILE A 185 17.79 -0.41 16.51
C ILE A 185 19.28 -0.04 16.41
N PHE A 186 19.76 0.84 17.30
CA PHE A 186 21.16 1.25 17.37
C PHE A 186 22.08 0.10 17.80
N ARG A 187 21.70 -0.62 18.86
CA ARG A 187 22.48 -1.75 19.39
C ARG A 187 22.44 -2.95 18.43
N CYS A 188 21.29 -3.25 17.83
CA CYS A 188 21.09 -4.36 16.88
C CYS A 188 21.23 -3.87 15.42
N ARG A 189 22.48 -3.72 14.95
CA ARG A 189 22.81 -3.08 13.66
C ARG A 189 22.24 -3.77 12.41
N LYS A 190 21.97 -5.07 12.45
CA LYS A 190 21.37 -5.85 11.33
C LYS A 190 19.84 -5.98 11.40
N LEU A 191 19.21 -5.39 12.41
CA LEU A 191 17.78 -5.52 12.61
C LEU A 191 16.99 -4.82 11.51
N LYS A 192 16.08 -5.58 10.87
CA LYS A 192 15.16 -5.16 9.81
C LYS A 192 13.72 -4.99 10.30
N TYR A 193 13.35 -5.64 11.40
CA TYR A 193 11.99 -5.60 11.94
C TYR A 193 12.03 -5.62 13.47
N LEU A 194 11.29 -4.72 14.11
CA LEU A 194 11.16 -4.64 15.55
C LEU A 194 9.70 -4.51 15.96
N ASP A 195 9.23 -5.48 16.73
CA ASP A 195 7.85 -5.63 17.20
C ASP A 195 6.82 -5.57 16.07
N ASP A 196 6.13 -4.44 15.88
CA ASP A 196 5.04 -4.32 14.89
C ASP A 196 5.47 -3.56 13.62
N ARG A 197 6.73 -3.11 13.51
CA ARG A 197 7.15 -2.22 12.41
C ARG A 197 8.54 -2.56 11.85
N PRO A 198 8.69 -2.55 10.51
CA PRO A 198 10.00 -2.66 9.86
C PRO A 198 10.89 -1.47 10.26
N VAL A 199 12.20 -1.65 10.13
CA VAL A 199 13.24 -0.64 10.37
C VAL A 199 13.70 -0.12 9.02
N PHE A 200 13.27 1.10 8.68
CA PHE A 200 13.59 1.72 7.40
C PHE A 200 15.03 2.27 7.38
N ALA A 201 15.61 2.43 6.18
CA ALA A 201 16.97 2.98 6.01
C ALA A 201 17.11 4.38 6.65
N ASP A 202 16.14 5.27 6.42
CA ASP A 202 16.11 6.62 6.97
C ASP A 202 15.90 6.66 8.49
N GLU A 203 15.21 5.66 9.05
CA GLU A 203 15.14 5.49 10.50
C GLU A 203 16.50 5.04 11.05
N ARG A 204 17.14 4.07 10.39
CA ARG A 204 18.46 3.58 10.77
C ARG A 204 19.53 4.67 10.73
N ARG A 205 19.62 5.48 9.66
CA ARG A 205 20.54 6.63 9.56
C ARG A 205 20.38 7.60 10.74
N ARG A 206 19.15 8.06 10.98
CA ARG A 206 18.83 8.97 12.10
C ARG A 206 19.13 8.36 13.47
N VAL A 207 18.86 7.07 13.67
CA VAL A 207 19.17 6.35 14.91
C VAL A 207 20.67 6.13 15.11
N GLU A 208 21.44 5.96 14.03
CA GLU A 208 22.90 5.84 14.07
C GLU A 208 23.58 7.18 14.39
N ALA A 209 23.10 8.30 13.80
CA ALA A 209 23.51 9.65 14.19
C ALA A 209 23.18 9.94 15.67
N TRP A 210 21.93 9.69 16.08
CA TRP A 210 21.47 9.82 17.47
C TRP A 210 22.32 9.02 18.45
N GLY A 211 22.55 7.74 18.17
CA GLY A 211 23.27 6.83 19.06
C GLY A 211 24.76 7.13 19.14
N SER A 212 25.39 7.49 18.02
CA SER A 212 26.80 7.89 18.00
C SER A 212 27.04 9.18 18.78
N ALA A 213 26.14 10.16 18.65
CA ALA A 213 26.18 11.39 19.44
C ALA A 213 25.90 11.13 20.93
N LEU A 214 25.00 10.19 21.27
CA LEU A 214 24.73 9.77 22.65
C LEU A 214 25.96 9.11 23.30
N GLU A 215 26.67 8.24 22.58
CA GLU A 215 27.92 7.63 23.06
C GLU A 215 29.04 8.68 23.19
N ALA A 216 29.24 9.54 22.19
CA ALA A 216 30.29 10.57 22.19
C ALA A 216 30.08 11.64 23.29
N SER A 217 28.84 12.00 23.60
CA SER A 217 28.48 12.97 24.64
C SER A 217 28.38 12.37 26.05
N ASN A 218 28.73 11.08 26.22
CA ASN A 218 28.63 10.35 27.49
C ASN A 218 27.20 10.36 28.08
N GLY A 219 26.19 10.25 27.20
CA GLY A 219 24.77 10.14 27.56
C GLY A 219 23.95 11.43 27.53
N ASP A 220 24.40 12.51 26.86
CA ASP A 220 23.57 13.71 26.70
C ASP A 220 22.51 13.51 25.60
N TYR A 221 21.25 13.47 26.04
CA TYR A 221 20.09 13.34 25.16
C TYR A 221 19.86 14.58 24.28
N LYS A 222 20.38 15.76 24.63
CA LYS A 222 20.24 16.96 23.80
C LYS A 222 21.11 16.88 22.56
N ALA A 223 22.41 16.62 22.74
CA ALA A 223 23.34 16.39 21.63
C ALA A 223 22.86 15.25 20.70
N ALA A 224 22.32 14.18 21.28
CA ALA A 224 21.74 13.07 20.51
C ALA A 224 20.50 13.48 19.68
N GLN A 225 19.63 14.37 20.20
CA GLN A 225 18.47 14.88 19.47
C GLN A 225 18.84 15.93 18.40
N GLU A 226 19.92 16.68 18.61
CA GLU A 226 20.45 17.66 17.66
C GLU A 226 21.03 16.94 16.43
N ALA A 227 21.91 15.95 16.65
CA ALA A 227 22.43 15.11 15.57
C ALA A 227 21.33 14.34 14.79
N GLU A 228 20.26 13.92 15.47
CA GLU A 228 19.09 13.31 14.79
C GLU A 228 18.35 14.29 13.87
N ARG A 229 18.29 15.58 14.25
CA ARG A 229 17.65 16.63 13.46
C ARG A 229 18.51 17.00 12.26
N GLU A 230 19.81 17.16 12.45
CA GLU A 230 20.77 17.42 11.37
C GLU A 230 20.70 16.34 10.29
N GLU A 231 20.73 15.06 10.68
CA GLU A 231 20.61 13.94 9.73
C GLU A 231 19.23 13.91 9.04
N MET A 232 18.15 14.31 9.73
CA MET A 232 16.82 14.43 9.12
C MET A 232 16.75 15.55 8.07
N GLU A 233 17.45 16.67 8.29
CA GLU A 233 17.54 17.77 7.32
C GLU A 233 18.40 17.37 6.10
N VAL A 234 19.46 16.58 6.31
CA VAL A 234 20.24 15.97 5.22
C VAL A 234 19.36 15.05 4.37
N ILE A 235 18.65 14.08 4.98
CA ILE A 235 17.75 13.17 4.26
C ILE A 235 16.65 13.93 3.50
N ARG A 236 16.07 14.98 4.11
CA ARG A 236 15.07 15.82 3.42
C ARG A 236 15.66 16.53 2.20
N ARG A 237 16.91 17.02 2.28
CA ARG A 237 17.60 17.68 1.16
C ARG A 237 17.90 16.69 0.04
N GLU A 238 18.49 15.54 0.36
CA GLU A 238 18.75 14.46 -0.60
C GLU A 238 17.46 14.03 -1.33
N LYS A 239 16.34 13.92 -0.62
CA LYS A 239 15.04 13.59 -1.24
C LYS A 239 14.52 14.73 -2.12
N LYS A 240 14.62 16.00 -1.70
CA LYS A 240 14.22 17.14 -2.54
C LYS A 240 15.03 17.21 -3.83
N GLU A 241 16.36 17.05 -3.76
CA GLU A 241 17.25 17.01 -4.92
C GLU A 241 16.91 15.85 -5.87
N LEU A 242 16.53 14.68 -5.33
CA LEU A 242 16.08 13.54 -6.14
C LEU A 242 14.71 13.79 -6.80
N ASP A 243 13.75 14.35 -6.08
CA ASP A 243 12.42 14.69 -6.61
C ASP A 243 12.53 15.77 -7.72
N GLU A 244 13.41 16.77 -7.55
CA GLU A 244 13.75 17.77 -8.58
C GLU A 244 14.41 17.14 -9.82
N LEU A 245 15.36 16.21 -9.64
CA LEU A 245 16.00 15.52 -10.75
C LEU A 245 15.01 14.62 -11.51
N ASN A 246 14.10 13.96 -10.78
CA ASN A 246 13.01 13.17 -11.37
C ASN A 246 12.04 14.04 -12.16
N PHE A 247 11.71 15.24 -11.66
CA PHE A 247 10.90 16.22 -12.37
C PHE A 247 11.56 16.70 -13.67
N LEU A 248 12.84 17.08 -13.63
CA LEU A 248 13.60 17.47 -14.82
C LEU A 248 13.71 16.34 -15.85
N HIS A 249 13.87 15.09 -15.40
CA HIS A 249 13.90 13.93 -16.28
C HIS A 249 12.52 13.67 -16.92
N PHE A 250 11.43 13.83 -16.16
CA PHE A 250 10.07 13.75 -16.68
C PHE A 250 9.78 14.86 -17.72
N GLU A 251 10.23 16.09 -17.47
CA GLU A 251 10.11 17.20 -18.41
C GLU A 251 10.86 16.93 -19.72
N GLN A 252 12.12 16.50 -19.65
CA GLN A 252 12.93 16.14 -20.83
C GLN A 252 12.24 15.05 -21.66
N MET A 253 11.71 14.02 -21.00
CA MET A 253 10.96 12.94 -21.63
C MET A 253 9.67 13.45 -22.32
N MET A 254 8.95 14.40 -21.71
CA MET A 254 7.76 15.01 -22.31
C MET A 254 8.10 15.89 -23.52
N ILE A 255 9.23 16.60 -23.49
CA ILE A 255 9.75 17.37 -24.63
C ILE A 255 10.15 16.44 -25.77
N GLU A 256 10.88 15.35 -25.48
CA GLU A 256 11.27 14.35 -26.48
C GLU A 256 10.07 13.60 -27.07
N GLY A 257 9.07 13.26 -26.24
CA GLY A 257 7.81 12.68 -26.71
C GLY A 257 7.06 13.60 -27.68
N ARG A 258 7.00 14.90 -27.38
CA ARG A 258 6.42 15.91 -28.29
C ARG A 258 7.24 16.09 -29.58
N ARG A 259 8.58 16.03 -29.50
CA ARG A 259 9.47 16.08 -30.67
C ARG A 259 9.22 14.88 -31.59
N LYS A 260 9.21 13.67 -31.03
CA LYS A 260 9.02 12.43 -31.77
C LYS A 260 7.64 12.36 -32.44
N ARG A 261 6.56 12.76 -31.76
CA ARG A 261 5.22 12.87 -32.38
C ARG A 261 5.23 13.75 -33.63
N LYS A 262 5.88 14.93 -33.57
CA LYS A 262 6.02 15.82 -34.74
C LYS A 262 6.85 15.20 -35.88
N GLU A 263 7.88 14.41 -35.55
CA GLU A 263 8.69 13.70 -36.53
C GLU A 263 7.91 12.56 -37.20
N ASP A 264 7.17 11.76 -36.41
CA ASP A 264 6.29 10.69 -36.91
C ASP A 264 5.15 11.27 -37.78
N GLU A 265 4.50 12.35 -37.34
CA GLU A 265 3.48 13.09 -38.10
C GLU A 265 4.03 13.66 -39.42
N ALA A 266 5.22 14.27 -39.39
CA ALA A 266 5.87 14.79 -40.58
C ALA A 266 6.29 13.68 -41.56
N GLU A 267 6.72 12.51 -41.07
CA GLU A 267 7.04 11.36 -41.92
C GLU A 267 5.77 10.73 -42.53
N VAL A 268 4.65 10.67 -41.78
CA VAL A 268 3.35 10.24 -42.32
C VAL A 268 2.88 11.20 -43.42
N GLU A 269 2.91 12.51 -43.19
CA GLU A 269 2.47 13.50 -44.18
C GLU A 269 3.42 13.53 -45.40
N ARG A 270 4.72 13.30 -45.20
CA ARG A 270 5.68 13.12 -46.30
C ARG A 270 5.36 11.87 -47.15
N LYS A 271 5.13 10.71 -46.53
CA LYS A 271 4.75 9.47 -47.23
C LYS A 271 3.41 9.61 -47.98
N LYS A 272 2.49 10.42 -47.46
CA LYS A 272 1.20 10.73 -48.08
C LYS A 272 1.37 11.64 -49.31
N ASN A 273 2.25 12.65 -49.24
CA ASN A 273 2.58 13.50 -50.38
C ASN A 273 3.37 12.75 -51.47
N GLU A 274 4.32 11.88 -51.09
CA GLU A 274 5.04 11.00 -52.02
C GLU A 274 4.07 10.03 -52.76
N ARG A 275 2.94 9.64 -52.15
CA ARG A 275 1.85 8.87 -52.79
C ARG A 275 0.90 9.69 -53.67
N GLN A 276 0.91 11.03 -53.59
CA GLN A 276 0.08 11.90 -54.44
C GLN A 276 0.80 12.36 -55.72
N THR A 277 2.10 12.10 -55.85
CA THR A 277 2.88 12.45 -57.06
C THR A 277 2.82 11.42 -58.18
N ASP A 278 2.32 10.20 -57.93
CA ASP A 278 1.93 9.26 -58.99
C ASP A 278 0.51 9.58 -59.46
N GLY A 279 0.38 9.93 -60.74
CA GLY A 279 -0.84 10.51 -61.33
C GLY A 279 -2.03 9.55 -61.44
N PRO A 280 -3.24 10.07 -61.68
CA PRO A 280 -4.48 9.30 -61.59
C PRO A 280 -4.55 8.18 -62.64
N GLU A 281 -4.91 6.99 -62.17
CA GLU A 281 -4.98 5.76 -62.97
C GLU A 281 -6.03 5.86 -64.10
N GLN A 282 -5.69 5.27 -65.25
CA GLN A 282 -6.66 5.04 -66.32
C GLN A 282 -7.50 3.81 -66.00
N GLN A 283 -8.82 3.96 -65.99
CA GLN A 283 -9.75 2.84 -65.93
C GLN A 283 -9.43 1.81 -67.03
N ARG A 284 -9.13 0.57 -66.61
CA ARG A 284 -9.30 -0.64 -67.40
C ARG A 284 -9.94 -1.70 -66.54
N ASP A 285 -11.11 -2.17 -66.98
CA ASP A 285 -11.74 -3.36 -66.43
C ASP A 285 -10.89 -4.60 -66.74
N GLY A 286 -10.73 -5.51 -65.78
CA GLY A 286 -10.20 -6.86 -66.03
C GLY A 286 -9.36 -7.46 -64.90
N ASP A 287 -9.97 -8.37 -64.13
CA ASP A 287 -9.35 -9.34 -63.22
C ASP A 287 -8.63 -8.74 -61.98
N PRO A 288 -8.25 -9.56 -60.97
CA PRO A 288 -9.01 -9.64 -59.73
C PRO A 288 -8.39 -8.78 -58.61
N VAL A 289 -9.22 -8.37 -57.66
CA VAL A 289 -8.80 -7.63 -56.45
C VAL A 289 -7.73 -8.40 -55.69
N ASP A 290 -6.51 -7.86 -55.63
CA ASP A 290 -5.39 -8.49 -54.93
C ASP A 290 -5.64 -8.52 -53.42
N ALA A 291 -5.92 -9.72 -52.90
CA ALA A 291 -6.23 -9.94 -51.49
C ALA A 291 -4.95 -9.93 -50.64
N ALA A 292 -4.47 -8.73 -50.28
CA ALA A 292 -3.20 -8.53 -49.57
C ALA A 292 -3.24 -7.46 -48.46
N SER A 293 -4.10 -7.65 -47.46
CA SER A 293 -4.01 -6.94 -46.15
C SER A 293 -4.53 -7.74 -44.97
N ASP A 294 -5.53 -8.60 -45.20
CA ASP A 294 -6.34 -9.19 -44.14
C ASP A 294 -5.70 -10.44 -43.56
N VAL A 295 -4.57 -10.30 -42.88
CA VAL A 295 -3.88 -11.38 -42.17
C VAL A 295 -3.50 -10.92 -40.75
N SER A 296 -3.90 -11.69 -39.74
CA SER A 296 -3.55 -11.39 -38.34
C SER A 296 -2.03 -11.49 -38.12
N ALA A 297 -1.43 -10.40 -37.62
CA ALA A 297 0.02 -10.33 -37.34
C ALA A 297 0.51 -11.28 -36.24
N PHE A 298 -0.40 -11.96 -35.52
CA PHE A 298 -0.05 -12.91 -34.46
C PHE A 298 -0.23 -14.39 -34.86
N SER A 299 -1.16 -14.71 -35.77
CA SER A 299 -1.47 -16.09 -36.17
C SER A 299 -1.20 -16.42 -37.65
N GLY A 300 -1.04 -15.43 -38.52
CA GLY A 300 -0.85 -15.64 -39.96
C GLY A 300 -2.12 -16.11 -40.70
N GLU A 301 -3.27 -16.14 -40.04
CA GLU A 301 -4.56 -16.53 -40.64
C GLU A 301 -5.31 -15.35 -41.25
N ARG A 302 -6.11 -15.65 -42.29
CA ARG A 302 -6.82 -14.63 -43.08
C ARG A 302 -8.08 -14.15 -42.36
N ILE A 303 -8.21 -12.85 -42.15
CA ILE A 303 -9.38 -12.23 -41.52
C ILE A 303 -10.54 -12.28 -42.51
N LEU A 304 -11.70 -12.79 -42.06
CA LEU A 304 -12.94 -12.80 -42.83
C LEU A 304 -13.82 -11.62 -42.38
N PRO A 305 -14.35 -10.79 -43.30
CA PRO A 305 -15.29 -9.74 -42.95
C PRO A 305 -16.61 -10.37 -42.49
N VAL A 306 -16.95 -10.20 -41.21
CA VAL A 306 -18.26 -10.55 -40.67
C VAL A 306 -19.23 -9.45 -41.07
N GLN A 307 -20.31 -9.79 -41.76
CA GLN A 307 -21.47 -8.91 -41.86
C GLN A 307 -22.18 -8.91 -40.51
N ASP A 308 -21.89 -7.91 -39.68
CA ASP A 308 -22.70 -7.62 -38.50
C ASP A 308 -24.15 -7.39 -38.96
N CYS A 309 -25.06 -8.19 -38.42
CA CYS A 309 -26.48 -8.06 -38.73
C CYS A 309 -26.97 -6.72 -38.17
N GLU A 310 -27.73 -5.92 -38.95
CA GLU A 310 -28.14 -4.53 -38.59
C GLU A 310 -28.73 -4.42 -37.16
N PHE A 311 -29.36 -5.49 -36.69
CA PHE A 311 -29.84 -5.66 -35.32
C PHE A 311 -28.76 -5.40 -34.25
N LEU A 312 -27.57 -6.00 -34.37
CA LEU A 312 -26.48 -5.86 -33.38
C LEU A 312 -25.87 -4.45 -33.39
N GLN A 313 -25.81 -3.82 -34.56
CA GLN A 313 -25.33 -2.46 -34.70
C GLN A 313 -26.29 -1.46 -34.04
N GLN A 314 -27.60 -1.61 -34.29
CA GLN A 314 -28.64 -0.83 -33.61
C GLN A 314 -28.68 -1.07 -32.08
N GLU A 315 -28.47 -2.29 -31.61
CA GLU A 315 -28.44 -2.60 -30.18
C GLU A 315 -27.25 -1.93 -29.47
N ARG A 316 -26.10 -1.85 -30.16
CA ARG A 316 -24.88 -1.19 -29.67
C ARG A 316 -25.01 0.34 -29.70
N GLU A 317 -25.59 0.92 -30.75
CA GLU A 317 -25.87 2.35 -30.84
C GLU A 317 -26.91 2.80 -29.80
N LYS A 318 -27.95 2.00 -29.52
CA LYS A 318 -28.88 2.25 -28.41
C LYS A 318 -28.19 2.24 -27.05
N ARG A 319 -27.27 1.28 -26.81
CA ARG A 319 -26.48 1.23 -25.56
C ARG A 319 -25.57 2.46 -25.42
N TRP A 320 -24.91 2.88 -26.51
CA TRP A 320 -24.09 4.09 -26.53
C TRP A 320 -24.93 5.35 -26.22
N ALA A 321 -26.08 5.51 -26.88
CA ALA A 321 -26.99 6.64 -26.65
C ALA A 321 -27.59 6.68 -25.24
N ALA A 322 -27.76 5.52 -24.59
CA ALA A 322 -28.23 5.43 -23.21
C ALA A 322 -27.17 5.82 -22.17
N VAL A 323 -25.88 5.62 -22.47
CA VAL A 323 -24.76 6.06 -21.62
C VAL A 323 -24.55 7.57 -21.76
N VAL A 324 -24.59 8.11 -22.98
CA VAL A 324 -24.33 9.54 -23.24
C VAL A 324 -25.41 10.47 -22.65
N ASN A 325 -26.69 10.08 -22.68
CA ASN A 325 -27.78 10.96 -22.25
C ASN A 325 -28.19 10.82 -20.76
N ALA A 326 -27.46 10.06 -19.95
CA ALA A 326 -27.86 9.76 -18.57
C ALA A 326 -27.58 10.90 -17.56
N ASN A 327 -26.67 11.84 -17.87
CA ASN A 327 -26.10 12.75 -16.86
C ASN A 327 -26.72 14.16 -16.80
N ASP A 328 -27.47 14.61 -17.80
CA ASP A 328 -28.11 15.94 -17.83
C ASP A 328 -29.44 16.03 -17.05
N GLY A 329 -29.78 15.00 -16.26
CA GLY A 329 -31.08 14.85 -15.59
C GLY A 329 -31.17 15.34 -14.13
N VAL A 330 -30.06 15.77 -13.51
CA VAL A 330 -29.98 15.93 -12.04
C VAL A 330 -30.47 17.30 -11.54
N SER A 331 -30.34 18.38 -12.34
CA SER A 331 -30.75 19.74 -11.93
C SER A 331 -32.26 20.04 -12.02
N ALA A 332 -33.08 19.14 -12.60
CA ALA A 332 -34.50 19.42 -12.90
C ALA A 332 -35.52 18.71 -11.98
N ARG A 333 -35.08 18.01 -10.93
CA ARG A 333 -35.96 17.17 -10.08
C ARG A 333 -36.24 17.70 -8.66
N ILE A 334 -35.71 18.87 -8.29
CA ILE A 334 -35.88 19.41 -6.92
C ILE A 334 -37.12 20.31 -6.78
N ASP A 335 -37.58 21.00 -7.84
CA ASP A 335 -38.62 22.05 -7.71
C ASP A 335 -40.08 21.62 -7.94
N ASN A 336 -40.36 20.37 -8.37
CA ASN A 336 -41.73 19.94 -8.72
C ASN A 336 -42.42 19.00 -7.71
N GLN A 337 -41.81 18.67 -6.57
CA GLN A 337 -42.48 17.90 -5.49
C GLN A 337 -43.23 18.76 -4.45
N ALA A 338 -43.50 20.04 -4.76
CA ALA A 338 -44.14 20.98 -3.83
C ALA A 338 -45.63 21.30 -4.11
N LYS A 339 -46.29 20.66 -5.09
CA LYS A 339 -47.65 21.09 -5.54
C LYS A 339 -48.74 20.03 -5.75
N GLU A 340 -48.47 18.73 -5.68
CA GLU A 340 -49.50 17.69 -5.94
C GLU A 340 -49.76 16.74 -4.77
N GLN A 341 -49.77 17.27 -3.53
CA GLN A 341 -50.43 16.62 -2.38
C GLN A 341 -51.69 17.38 -1.94
N GLN A 342 -52.56 17.70 -2.89
CA GLN A 342 -53.87 18.27 -2.55
C GLN A 342 -54.99 17.99 -3.58
N GLN A 343 -55.24 16.72 -3.91
CA GLN A 343 -56.61 16.27 -4.25
C GLN A 343 -56.81 14.74 -4.32
N LEU A 344 -58.03 14.35 -3.93
CA LEU A 344 -58.78 13.15 -4.36
C LEU A 344 -58.23 11.75 -4.00
N SER A 345 -58.65 11.29 -2.83
CA SER A 345 -59.08 9.91 -2.64
C SER A 345 -60.36 9.61 -3.43
N SER A 346 -60.46 8.44 -4.09
CA SER A 346 -61.58 7.47 -3.94
C SER A 346 -61.71 6.42 -5.09
N SER A 347 -62.02 5.18 -4.66
CA SER A 347 -62.80 4.11 -5.33
C SER A 347 -62.36 3.41 -6.63
N VAL A 348 -62.04 2.11 -6.45
CA VAL A 348 -62.57 0.91 -7.18
C VAL A 348 -62.17 0.65 -8.65
N GLY A 349 -61.16 -0.21 -8.82
CA GLY A 349 -61.33 -1.66 -9.08
C GLY A 349 -61.77 -2.18 -10.47
N ALA A 350 -60.88 -2.93 -11.14
CA ALA A 350 -61.18 -4.18 -11.86
C ALA A 350 -59.87 -4.95 -12.22
N GLU A 351 -59.96 -6.26 -12.39
CA GLU A 351 -58.82 -7.21 -12.53
C GLU A 351 -58.32 -7.37 -13.98
N ARG A 352 -57.01 -7.62 -14.18
CA ARG A 352 -56.47 -8.95 -14.57
C ARG A 352 -54.95 -9.03 -14.66
N GLU A 353 -54.47 -10.27 -14.65
CA GLU A 353 -53.09 -10.71 -14.37
C GLU A 353 -52.18 -10.71 -15.62
N GLU A 354 -50.89 -10.41 -15.42
CA GLU A 354 -49.79 -11.31 -15.84
C GLU A 354 -48.52 -11.05 -15.02
N ALA A 355 -47.57 -12.00 -15.03
CA ALA A 355 -46.65 -12.23 -13.91
C ALA A 355 -45.26 -11.56 -14.02
N SER A 356 -44.79 -10.94 -12.93
CA SER A 356 -43.38 -10.91 -12.50
C SER A 356 -43.28 -10.34 -11.08
N ALA A 357 -43.17 -11.21 -10.07
CA ALA A 357 -43.16 -10.81 -8.66
C ALA A 357 -41.82 -11.10 -7.98
N VAL A 358 -41.28 -10.03 -7.38
CA VAL A 358 -40.08 -9.96 -6.53
C VAL A 358 -40.00 -11.07 -5.48
N ILE A 359 -38.80 -11.62 -5.29
CA ILE A 359 -38.49 -12.61 -4.25
C ILE A 359 -38.50 -11.92 -2.87
N PRO A 360 -39.32 -12.35 -1.90
CA PRO A 360 -39.32 -11.79 -0.54
C PRO A 360 -38.14 -12.31 0.28
N VAL A 361 -37.48 -11.41 1.02
CA VAL A 361 -36.40 -11.75 1.96
C VAL A 361 -36.98 -12.30 3.26
N ASP A 362 -36.62 -13.52 3.62
CA ASP A 362 -37.09 -14.22 4.82
C ASP A 362 -36.45 -13.65 6.10
N THR A 363 -37.20 -12.82 6.82
CA THR A 363 -36.78 -12.18 8.09
C THR A 363 -36.43 -13.18 9.18
N ARG A 364 -36.89 -14.43 9.08
CA ARG A 364 -36.61 -15.50 10.05
C ARG A 364 -35.17 -16.01 9.99
N ARG A 365 -34.43 -15.67 8.94
CA ARG A 365 -33.02 -16.08 8.76
C ARG A 365 -32.02 -15.13 9.43
N LEU A 366 -32.45 -13.92 9.81
CA LEU A 366 -31.68 -12.97 10.61
C LEU A 366 -31.76 -13.25 12.12
N GLU A 367 -32.91 -13.71 12.62
CA GLU A 367 -33.09 -14.04 14.04
C GLU A 367 -32.26 -15.24 14.51
N VAL A 368 -32.05 -16.24 13.63
CA VAL A 368 -31.24 -17.43 13.94
C VAL A 368 -29.75 -17.10 14.07
N LEU A 369 -29.25 -16.12 13.32
CA LEU A 369 -27.86 -15.67 13.41
C LEU A 369 -27.56 -14.89 14.70
N HIS A 370 -28.57 -14.27 15.31
CA HIS A 370 -28.43 -13.54 16.58
C HIS A 370 -28.47 -14.46 17.82
N GLN A 371 -29.01 -15.68 17.71
CA GLN A 371 -29.16 -16.60 18.85
C GLN A 371 -27.96 -17.54 19.08
N CYS A 372 -26.98 -17.58 18.16
CA CYS A 372 -25.77 -18.40 18.34
C CYS A 372 -24.61 -17.69 19.09
N ALA A 373 -24.78 -16.43 19.50
CA ALA A 373 -23.71 -15.62 20.10
C ALA A 373 -23.71 -15.59 21.66
N THR A 374 -24.71 -16.16 22.33
CA THR A 374 -24.92 -15.94 23.79
C THR A 374 -25.43 -17.15 24.57
N VAL A 375 -24.58 -18.17 24.73
CA VAL A 375 -24.68 -19.15 25.84
C VAL A 375 -23.27 -19.62 26.24
N GLY A 376 -22.73 -19.40 27.44
CA GLY A 376 -23.20 -18.55 28.54
C GLY A 376 -22.17 -18.43 29.69
N SER A 377 -22.46 -17.51 30.62
CA SER A 377 -22.22 -17.49 32.09
C SER A 377 -21.17 -18.42 32.74
N GLY A 378 -20.37 -18.02 33.74
CA GLY A 378 -20.26 -16.79 34.56
C GLY A 378 -18.98 -16.89 35.43
N SER A 379 -18.71 -16.13 36.50
CA SER A 379 -19.52 -15.23 37.32
C SER A 379 -18.63 -14.32 38.22
N HIS A 380 -19.14 -13.13 38.62
CA HIS A 380 -18.70 -12.24 39.72
C HIS A 380 -17.19 -11.90 39.90
N SER A 381 -16.71 -10.65 39.97
CA SER A 381 -17.29 -9.29 39.89
C SER A 381 -16.11 -8.30 39.58
N SER A 382 -16.18 -6.96 39.57
CA SER A 382 -17.08 -6.00 40.24
C SER A 382 -17.13 -4.64 39.50
N ARG A 383 -17.61 -3.59 40.20
CA ARG A 383 -17.78 -2.19 39.73
C ARG A 383 -16.50 -1.50 39.22
N ASP A 384 -16.63 -0.76 38.12
CA ASP A 384 -16.27 0.67 38.06
C ASP A 384 -17.09 1.41 36.97
N PRO A 385 -17.36 2.73 37.07
CA PRO A 385 -18.34 3.43 36.23
C PRO A 385 -17.71 4.27 35.10
N PHE A 386 -17.80 3.81 33.85
CA PHE A 386 -17.44 4.65 32.69
C PHE A 386 -18.28 4.44 31.41
N VAL A 387 -19.13 3.42 31.33
CA VAL A 387 -19.83 3.06 30.07
C VAL A 387 -21.33 2.84 30.31
N ASP A 388 -22.11 3.92 30.40
CA ASP A 388 -23.58 3.85 30.24
C ASP A 388 -24.19 5.22 29.84
N ALA A 389 -23.77 5.77 28.69
CA ALA A 389 -24.17 7.12 28.25
C ALA A 389 -24.23 7.32 26.72
N SER A 390 -24.66 6.32 25.94
CA SER A 390 -24.71 6.45 24.46
C SER A 390 -25.98 5.94 23.74
N PHE A 391 -26.95 5.32 24.42
CA PHE A 391 -28.20 4.87 23.77
C PHE A 391 -29.44 5.22 24.59
N GLY A 392 -29.84 6.49 24.50
CA GLY A 392 -31.16 7.01 24.88
C GLY A 392 -31.76 7.77 23.70
N ALA A 393 -33.10 7.74 23.56
CA ALA A 393 -33.78 8.08 22.32
C ALA A 393 -33.74 9.58 21.93
N GLU A 394 -33.56 9.77 20.62
CA GLU A 394 -34.08 10.82 19.73
C GLU A 394 -34.57 12.16 20.32
N ASP A 395 -33.86 13.23 19.95
CA ASP A 395 -34.35 14.61 20.00
C ASP A 395 -34.31 15.19 18.57
N ALA A 396 -35.47 15.37 17.94
CA ALA A 396 -35.59 15.61 16.49
C ALA A 396 -34.84 16.88 16.01
N ALA A 397 -34.70 17.88 16.89
CA ALA A 397 -33.98 19.13 16.62
C ALA A 397 -32.45 18.95 16.46
N ALA A 398 -31.90 17.77 16.78
CA ALA A 398 -30.50 17.43 16.50
C ALA A 398 -30.30 16.82 15.10
N ALA A 399 -31.32 16.17 14.55
CA ALA A 399 -31.28 15.60 13.19
C ALA A 399 -31.32 16.72 12.13
N GLU A 400 -32.19 17.72 12.30
CA GLU A 400 -32.26 18.88 11.40
C GLU A 400 -30.95 19.67 11.39
N ARG A 401 -30.33 19.93 12.56
CA ARG A 401 -29.02 20.59 12.63
C ARG A 401 -27.92 19.79 11.92
N ARG A 402 -27.95 18.46 11.99
CA ARG A 402 -27.01 17.61 11.23
C ARG A 402 -27.27 17.70 9.72
N GLN A 403 -28.52 17.67 9.28
CA GLN A 403 -28.85 17.83 7.84
C GLN A 403 -28.48 19.23 7.31
N GLN A 404 -28.62 20.27 8.12
CA GLN A 404 -28.27 21.64 7.74
C GLN A 404 -26.75 21.83 7.66
N VAL A 405 -25.98 21.31 8.63
CA VAL A 405 -24.51 21.27 8.57
C VAL A 405 -24.00 20.39 7.42
N ILE A 406 -24.72 19.31 7.04
CA ILE A 406 -24.39 18.51 5.87
C ILE A 406 -24.68 19.28 4.57
N LYS A 407 -25.78 20.04 4.48
CA LYS A 407 -26.04 20.94 3.33
C LYS A 407 -25.02 22.07 3.20
N GLU A 408 -24.62 22.69 4.31
CA GLU A 408 -23.57 23.72 4.32
C GLU A 408 -22.20 23.13 3.96
N LYS A 409 -21.86 21.93 4.47
CA LYS A 409 -20.62 21.24 4.08
C LYS A 409 -20.64 20.72 2.64
N ALA A 410 -21.81 20.38 2.09
CA ALA A 410 -21.94 20.02 0.67
C ALA A 410 -21.77 21.27 -0.22
N GLY A 411 -22.39 22.40 0.15
CA GLY A 411 -22.19 23.68 -0.55
C GLY A 411 -20.74 24.17 -0.50
N ALA A 412 -20.08 24.04 0.65
CA ALA A 412 -18.66 24.35 0.81
C ALA A 412 -17.72 23.40 0.02
N LYS A 413 -18.18 22.20 -0.34
CA LYS A 413 -17.40 21.23 -1.14
C LYS A 413 -17.46 21.46 -2.66
N VAL A 414 -18.35 22.35 -3.13
CA VAL A 414 -18.46 22.72 -4.56
C VAL A 414 -17.58 23.95 -4.90
N ALA A 415 -16.98 24.59 -3.89
CA ALA A 415 -16.16 25.80 -4.05
C ALA A 415 -14.63 25.56 -4.09
N ALA A 416 -14.19 24.31 -4.26
CA ALA A 416 -12.78 23.95 -4.40
C ALA A 416 -12.61 22.99 -5.58
N MET A 417 -12.45 23.55 -6.77
CA MET A 417 -12.08 22.83 -7.99
C MET A 417 -10.80 23.52 -8.50
N ILE A 418 -9.65 22.98 -8.11
CA ILE A 418 -8.32 23.59 -8.34
C ILE A 418 -7.79 23.26 -9.75
N LEU A 419 -8.44 22.30 -10.42
CA LEU A 419 -8.23 21.96 -11.81
C LEU A 419 -9.34 22.57 -12.66
N THR A 420 -8.98 23.26 -13.74
CA THR A 420 -9.94 23.76 -14.73
C THR A 420 -10.55 22.59 -15.51
N GLN A 421 -11.68 22.83 -16.18
CA GLN A 421 -12.30 21.79 -17.02
C GLN A 421 -11.33 21.31 -18.12
N GLU A 422 -10.54 22.21 -18.69
CA GLU A 422 -9.53 21.90 -19.71
C GLU A 422 -8.39 21.02 -19.16
N GLU A 423 -7.96 21.25 -17.92
CA GLU A 423 -6.96 20.40 -17.24
C GLU A 423 -7.52 19.01 -16.93
N ILE A 424 -8.80 18.91 -16.51
CA ILE A 424 -9.46 17.62 -16.24
C ILE A 424 -9.64 16.82 -17.53
N ASP A 425 -9.95 17.49 -18.64
CA ASP A 425 -10.09 16.83 -19.95
C ASP A 425 -8.71 16.40 -20.51
N ALA A 426 -7.66 17.18 -20.32
CA ALA A 426 -6.28 16.77 -20.63
C ALA A 426 -5.80 15.59 -19.75
N CYS A 427 -6.19 15.55 -18.47
CA CYS A 427 -5.95 14.42 -17.58
C CYS A 427 -6.73 13.18 -18.04
N ARG A 428 -7.96 13.34 -18.54
CA ARG A 428 -8.78 12.26 -19.11
C ARG A 428 -8.18 11.68 -20.38
N GLU A 429 -7.70 12.52 -21.30
CA GLU A 429 -6.98 12.07 -22.50
C GLU A 429 -5.70 11.31 -22.15
N SER A 430 -4.99 11.74 -21.11
CA SER A 430 -3.79 11.06 -20.61
C SER A 430 -4.12 9.72 -19.95
N PHE A 431 -5.18 9.66 -19.13
CA PHE A 431 -5.64 8.44 -18.49
C PHE A 431 -6.06 7.37 -19.51
N VAL A 432 -6.83 7.74 -20.53
CA VAL A 432 -7.24 6.88 -21.66
C VAL A 432 -6.06 6.45 -22.55
N HIS A 433 -4.87 7.06 -22.40
CA HIS A 433 -3.65 6.59 -23.06
C HIS A 433 -2.87 5.56 -22.23
N PHE A 434 -3.08 5.55 -20.91
CA PHE A 434 -2.46 4.60 -19.98
C PHE A 434 -3.30 3.33 -19.84
N ASP A 435 -4.62 3.47 -19.66
CA ASP A 435 -5.64 2.43 -19.78
C ASP A 435 -5.74 1.98 -21.24
N ARG A 436 -5.06 0.88 -21.59
CA ARG A 436 -4.97 0.35 -22.97
C ARG A 436 -6.02 -0.68 -23.28
N ASP A 437 -6.61 -1.32 -22.28
CA ASP A 437 -7.69 -2.29 -22.46
C ASP A 437 -9.11 -1.67 -22.36
N GLY A 438 -9.20 -0.42 -21.90
CA GLY A 438 -10.43 0.35 -21.77
C GLY A 438 -11.24 -0.04 -20.53
N SER A 439 -10.58 -0.56 -19.50
CA SER A 439 -11.18 -1.01 -18.24
C SER A 439 -11.70 0.13 -17.37
N GLY A 440 -11.14 1.33 -17.50
CA GLY A 440 -11.43 2.49 -16.65
C GLY A 440 -10.54 2.61 -15.41
N THR A 441 -9.58 1.69 -15.25
CA THR A 441 -8.55 1.67 -14.20
C THR A 441 -7.17 1.56 -14.85
N ILE A 442 -6.08 1.90 -14.14
CA ILE A 442 -4.71 1.65 -14.60
C ILE A 442 -4.09 0.57 -13.72
N ASP A 443 -3.79 -0.59 -14.31
CA ASP A 443 -3.19 -1.72 -13.60
C ASP A 443 -1.65 -1.63 -13.49
N LYS A 444 -1.06 -2.51 -12.68
CA LYS A 444 0.40 -2.58 -12.48
C LYS A 444 1.18 -2.87 -13.78
N TYR A 445 0.64 -3.68 -14.69
CA TYR A 445 1.28 -4.02 -15.96
C TYR A 445 1.19 -2.88 -16.98
N GLU A 446 0.14 -2.08 -16.95
CA GLU A 446 -0.01 -0.88 -17.76
C GLU A 446 0.93 0.21 -17.28
N LEU A 447 0.96 0.51 -15.98
CA LEU A 447 1.93 1.41 -15.38
C LEU A 447 3.38 0.98 -15.69
N ALA A 448 3.68 -0.33 -15.59
CA ALA A 448 4.99 -0.87 -15.95
C ALA A 448 5.32 -0.71 -17.45
N LYS A 449 4.38 -1.00 -18.35
CA LYS A 449 4.56 -0.82 -19.81
C LYS A 449 4.72 0.64 -20.20
N VAL A 450 4.06 1.55 -19.50
CA VAL A 450 4.20 2.99 -19.68
C VAL A 450 5.61 3.43 -19.29
N LEU A 451 6.06 3.05 -18.09
CA LEU A 451 7.40 3.39 -17.59
C LEU A 451 8.52 2.73 -18.44
N GLU A 452 8.30 1.50 -18.96
CA GLU A 452 9.23 0.85 -19.89
C GLU A 452 9.22 1.47 -21.29
N ALA A 453 8.07 1.89 -21.82
CA ALA A 453 7.98 2.67 -23.06
C ALA A 453 8.62 4.07 -22.93
N MET A 454 8.71 4.57 -21.69
CA MET A 454 9.42 5.78 -21.28
C MET A 454 10.92 5.55 -20.99
N GLY A 455 11.43 4.34 -21.18
CA GLY A 455 12.86 4.02 -21.04
C GLY A 455 13.33 3.76 -19.60
N GLN A 456 12.44 3.81 -18.62
CA GLN A 456 12.73 3.42 -17.24
C GLN A 456 12.42 1.93 -17.02
N LYS A 457 13.16 1.25 -16.14
CA LYS A 457 12.87 -0.14 -15.75
C LYS A 457 12.62 -0.19 -14.25
N PRO A 458 11.45 0.27 -13.76
CA PRO A 458 11.11 0.20 -12.36
C PRO A 458 11.01 -1.26 -11.91
N THR A 459 11.34 -1.51 -10.66
CA THR A 459 11.20 -2.82 -10.02
C THR A 459 9.75 -3.07 -9.60
N ASP A 460 9.42 -4.34 -9.39
CA ASP A 460 8.09 -4.76 -8.91
C ASP A 460 7.68 -4.12 -7.58
N GLU A 461 8.65 -3.74 -6.74
CA GLU A 461 8.48 -3.07 -5.44
C GLU A 461 8.17 -1.58 -5.62
N GLU A 462 8.91 -0.89 -6.50
CA GLU A 462 8.69 0.53 -6.83
C GLU A 462 7.31 0.75 -7.48
N LEU A 463 6.92 -0.11 -8.43
CA LEU A 463 5.58 -0.10 -9.03
C LEU A 463 4.48 -0.32 -7.99
N PHE A 464 4.70 -1.21 -7.02
CA PHE A 464 3.74 -1.47 -5.96
C PHE A 464 3.63 -0.27 -5.01
N GLN A 465 4.75 0.37 -4.67
CA GLN A 465 4.74 1.60 -3.87
C GLN A 465 4.04 2.76 -4.61
N MET A 466 4.28 2.94 -5.91
CA MET A 466 3.62 3.96 -6.72
C MET A 466 2.10 3.80 -6.76
N ILE A 467 1.59 2.56 -6.81
CA ILE A 467 0.15 2.30 -6.77
C ILE A 467 -0.38 2.50 -5.34
N ALA A 468 0.27 1.90 -4.33
CA ALA A 468 -0.19 1.97 -2.94
C ALA A 468 -0.12 3.38 -2.29
N GLU A 469 0.62 4.33 -2.87
CA GLU A 469 0.58 5.74 -2.48
C GLU A 469 -0.65 6.51 -3.03
N VAL A 470 -1.35 5.93 -4.00
CA VAL A 470 -2.44 6.54 -4.78
C VAL A 470 -3.78 5.87 -4.52
N ASP A 471 -3.77 4.53 -4.51
CA ASP A 471 -4.87 3.62 -4.25
C ASP A 471 -5.38 3.77 -2.81
N ASN A 472 -6.53 4.44 -2.64
CA ASN A 472 -7.11 4.71 -1.32
C ASN A 472 -8.08 3.60 -0.88
N ASP A 473 -8.60 2.79 -1.80
CA ASP A 473 -9.56 1.73 -1.51
C ASP A 473 -8.95 0.32 -1.41
N ASN A 474 -7.65 0.22 -1.72
CA ASN A 474 -6.81 -0.99 -1.78
C ASN A 474 -7.28 -1.97 -2.87
N SER A 475 -7.75 -1.44 -4.00
CA SER A 475 -8.14 -2.21 -5.18
C SER A 475 -6.95 -2.84 -5.90
N GLY A 476 -5.76 -2.24 -5.79
CA GLY A 476 -4.53 -2.64 -6.49
C GLY A 476 -4.39 -2.06 -7.90
N GLU A 477 -5.31 -1.19 -8.30
CA GLU A 477 -5.39 -0.50 -9.59
C GLU A 477 -5.70 0.99 -9.34
N ILE A 478 -5.35 1.89 -10.26
CA ILE A 478 -5.58 3.34 -10.07
C ILE A 478 -6.84 3.76 -10.82
N GLU A 479 -7.91 4.14 -10.11
CA GLU A 479 -9.10 4.73 -10.75
C GLU A 479 -8.84 6.18 -11.23
N PHE A 480 -9.60 6.65 -12.22
CA PHE A 480 -9.52 8.04 -12.70
C PHE A 480 -9.76 9.09 -11.59
N ALA A 481 -10.63 8.77 -10.62
CA ALA A 481 -10.89 9.64 -9.47
C ALA A 481 -9.70 9.72 -8.49
N GLU A 482 -8.79 8.76 -8.52
CA GLU A 482 -7.59 8.74 -7.69
C GLU A 482 -6.40 9.36 -8.41
N PHE A 483 -6.26 9.08 -9.71
CA PHE A 483 -5.36 9.78 -10.61
C PHE A 483 -5.55 11.31 -10.53
N LEU A 484 -6.80 11.79 -10.55
CA LEU A 484 -7.10 13.22 -10.35
C LEU A 484 -6.71 13.74 -8.96
N LYS A 485 -6.90 12.97 -7.87
CA LYS A 485 -6.46 13.37 -6.52
C LYS A 485 -4.94 13.50 -6.44
N VAL A 486 -4.18 12.68 -7.16
CA VAL A 486 -2.71 12.78 -7.20
C VAL A 486 -2.28 14.07 -7.87
N ILE A 487 -2.87 14.39 -9.03
CA ILE A 487 -2.57 15.62 -9.76
C ILE A 487 -3.03 16.84 -8.95
N GLU A 488 -4.21 16.79 -8.32
CA GLU A 488 -4.67 17.82 -7.40
C GLU A 488 -3.73 17.97 -6.19
N ALA A 489 -3.27 16.89 -5.57
CA ALA A 489 -2.34 16.93 -4.44
C ALA A 489 -0.93 17.40 -4.83
N GLN A 490 -0.45 17.08 -6.03
CA GLN A 490 0.80 17.64 -6.57
C GLN A 490 0.64 19.14 -6.86
N LYS A 491 -0.46 19.56 -7.49
CA LYS A 491 -0.77 20.98 -7.74
C LYS A 491 -0.98 21.74 -6.42
N LEU A 492 -1.56 21.12 -5.40
CA LEU A 492 -1.71 21.69 -4.06
C LEU A 492 -0.36 21.79 -3.31
N ARG A 493 0.55 20.83 -3.50
CA ARG A 493 1.93 20.92 -2.97
C ARG A 493 2.74 22.00 -3.69
N ALA A 494 2.61 22.12 -5.02
CA ALA A 494 3.22 23.20 -5.80
C ALA A 494 2.68 24.57 -5.37
N ALA A 495 1.37 24.69 -5.16
CA ALA A 495 0.72 25.89 -4.61
C ALA A 495 1.00 26.14 -3.11
N GLN A 496 1.63 25.20 -2.41
CA GLN A 496 2.15 25.38 -1.04
C GLN A 496 3.60 25.89 -1.01
N PHE A 497 4.19 26.20 -2.17
CA PHE A 497 5.45 26.94 -2.29
C PHE A 497 5.25 28.45 -2.57
N ASP A 498 4.06 29.02 -2.32
CA ASP A 498 3.88 30.49 -2.23
C ASP A 498 4.30 31.01 -0.84
N ASP A 499 5.52 30.65 -0.43
CA ASP A 499 6.22 31.42 0.60
C ASP A 499 6.75 32.68 -0.08
N GLU A 500 6.34 33.84 0.43
CA GLU A 500 6.75 35.17 -0.05
C GLU A 500 8.28 35.33 -0.12
N SER A 501 9.00 34.50 0.64
CA SER A 501 10.44 34.22 0.59
C SER A 501 10.97 33.91 -0.82
N ASP A 502 10.38 32.96 -1.54
CA ASP A 502 10.94 32.45 -2.80
C ASP A 502 10.78 33.49 -3.93
N PHE A 503 9.70 34.28 -3.89
CA PHE A 503 9.53 35.45 -4.76
C PHE A 503 10.53 36.56 -4.44
N ILE A 504 10.86 36.79 -3.15
CA ILE A 504 11.88 37.77 -2.75
C ILE A 504 13.27 37.30 -3.20
N ASP A 505 13.62 36.02 -3.02
CA ASP A 505 14.92 35.47 -3.44
C ASP A 505 15.07 35.50 -4.98
N ALA A 506 14.00 35.20 -5.74
CA ALA A 506 13.99 35.34 -7.19
C ALA A 506 14.12 36.81 -7.65
N PHE A 507 13.43 37.74 -7.00
CA PHE A 507 13.53 39.18 -7.28
C PHE A 507 14.94 39.72 -6.99
N VAL A 508 15.55 39.31 -5.88
CA VAL A 508 16.93 39.64 -5.50
C VAL A 508 17.93 39.06 -6.49
N ALA A 509 17.75 37.81 -6.94
CA ALA A 509 18.59 37.20 -7.96
C ALA A 509 18.51 37.94 -9.31
N CYS A 510 17.39 38.58 -9.62
CA CYS A 510 17.19 39.39 -10.83
C CYS A 510 17.69 40.85 -10.70
N GLY A 511 18.16 41.27 -9.52
CA GLY A 511 18.75 42.60 -9.27
C GLY A 511 17.94 43.52 -8.36
N GLY A 512 16.77 43.09 -7.88
CA GLY A 512 15.99 43.81 -6.86
C GLY A 512 16.58 43.71 -5.45
N ALA A 513 15.97 44.39 -4.48
CA ALA A 513 16.40 44.36 -3.08
C ALA A 513 15.47 43.50 -2.19
N PRO A 514 15.99 42.87 -1.11
CA PRO A 514 15.23 41.98 -0.24
C PRO A 514 14.17 42.69 0.62
N ASP A 515 14.15 44.03 0.62
CA ASP A 515 13.08 44.84 1.23
C ASP A 515 11.94 45.16 0.25
N LYS A 516 11.91 44.48 -0.90
CA LYS A 516 10.98 44.68 -2.03
C LYS A 516 11.14 46.04 -2.74
N SER A 517 12.25 46.74 -2.52
CA SER A 517 12.59 47.97 -3.24
C SER A 517 13.55 47.72 -4.41
N GLY A 518 13.73 48.75 -5.24
CA GLY A 518 14.47 48.63 -6.50
C GLY A 518 13.64 47.97 -7.59
N HIS A 519 14.23 47.83 -8.77
CA HIS A 519 13.53 47.38 -9.97
C HIS A 519 14.41 46.41 -10.76
N VAL A 520 13.80 45.47 -11.46
CA VAL A 520 14.50 44.52 -12.33
C VAL A 520 14.64 45.12 -13.72
N GLU A 521 15.87 45.26 -14.22
CA GLU A 521 16.11 45.71 -15.59
C GLU A 521 15.49 44.73 -16.58
N ARG A 522 14.54 45.20 -17.39
CA ARG A 522 13.79 44.43 -18.40
C ARG A 522 14.70 43.53 -19.27
N ARG A 523 15.88 44.01 -19.65
CA ARG A 523 16.86 43.25 -20.45
C ARG A 523 17.44 42.04 -19.72
N MET A 524 17.68 42.16 -18.42
CA MET A 524 18.23 41.07 -17.60
C MET A 524 17.19 39.97 -17.44
N LEU A 525 15.93 40.32 -17.20
CA LEU A 525 14.82 39.37 -17.11
C LEU A 525 14.58 38.65 -18.45
N VAL A 526 14.51 39.39 -19.57
CA VAL A 526 14.40 38.80 -20.91
C VAL A 526 15.57 37.86 -21.21
N GLN A 527 16.78 38.19 -20.75
CA GLN A 527 17.95 37.33 -20.96
C GLN A 527 17.94 36.08 -20.07
N LEU A 528 17.53 36.16 -18.80
CA LEU A 528 17.30 35.01 -17.93
C LEU A 528 16.26 34.05 -18.52
N ILE A 529 15.07 34.56 -18.88
CA ILE A 529 13.96 33.72 -19.36
C ILE A 529 14.30 33.08 -20.73
N LYS A 530 14.88 33.83 -21.68
CA LYS A 530 15.22 33.29 -23.01
C LYS A 530 16.44 32.36 -23.01
N LYS A 531 17.38 32.50 -22.07
CA LYS A 531 18.66 31.77 -22.07
C LYS A 531 18.72 30.62 -21.08
N ASP A 532 18.22 30.84 -19.87
CA ASP A 532 18.38 29.89 -18.76
C ASP A 532 17.08 29.07 -18.53
N PHE A 533 15.90 29.61 -18.89
CA PHE A 533 14.62 28.86 -18.91
C PHE A 533 14.15 28.40 -20.31
N GLY A 534 14.75 28.90 -21.40
CA GLY A 534 14.56 28.36 -22.76
C GLY A 534 13.15 28.47 -23.36
N LEU A 535 12.25 29.27 -22.79
CA LEU A 535 10.85 29.38 -23.22
C LEU A 535 10.72 30.15 -24.55
N PRO A 536 10.08 29.58 -25.60
CA PRO A 536 9.92 30.21 -26.91
C PRO A 536 8.70 31.16 -26.96
N ILE A 537 8.61 32.08 -25.99
CA ILE A 537 7.51 33.04 -25.84
C ILE A 537 7.98 34.43 -26.25
N ASP A 538 7.10 35.24 -26.85
CA ASP A 538 7.35 36.65 -27.19
C ASP A 538 7.25 37.55 -25.94
N ILE A 539 8.20 37.34 -25.02
CA ILE A 539 8.24 37.93 -23.67
C ILE A 539 8.18 39.45 -23.71
N ASP A 540 8.76 40.09 -24.73
CA ASP A 540 8.82 41.55 -24.83
C ASP A 540 7.41 42.17 -24.83
N ARG A 541 6.41 41.49 -25.43
CA ARG A 541 5.01 41.92 -25.40
C ARG A 541 4.34 41.68 -24.05
N MET A 542 4.65 40.58 -23.36
CA MET A 542 4.09 40.31 -22.03
C MET A 542 4.59 41.34 -21.00
N LEU A 543 5.85 41.77 -21.12
CA LEU A 543 6.41 42.82 -20.28
C LEU A 543 5.77 44.19 -20.57
N ASP A 544 5.42 44.50 -21.82
CA ASP A 544 4.63 45.70 -22.16
C ASP A 544 3.16 45.66 -21.64
N GLU A 545 2.62 44.48 -21.36
CA GLU A 545 1.26 44.31 -20.80
C GLU A 545 1.26 44.27 -19.25
N LEU A 546 2.44 44.12 -18.62
CA LEU A 546 2.65 44.06 -17.16
C LEU A 546 3.30 45.32 -16.56
N ASP A 547 4.05 46.09 -17.35
CA ASP A 547 4.63 47.41 -17.02
C ASP A 547 3.48 48.45 -17.00
N THR A 548 2.78 48.51 -15.87
CA THR A 548 1.52 49.26 -15.70
C THR A 548 1.74 50.74 -15.42
N ASP A 549 2.92 51.10 -14.89
CA ASP A 549 3.30 52.48 -14.62
C ASP A 549 4.03 53.15 -15.81
N GLY A 550 4.53 52.35 -16.76
CA GLY A 550 5.22 52.81 -17.97
C GLY A 550 6.67 53.23 -17.71
N SER A 551 7.28 52.78 -16.61
CA SER A 551 8.66 53.13 -16.21
C SER A 551 9.71 52.47 -17.12
N GLY A 552 9.41 51.31 -17.71
CA GLY A 552 10.38 50.51 -18.48
C GLY A 552 11.28 49.61 -17.61
N GLU A 553 11.11 49.64 -16.30
CA GLU A 553 11.72 48.74 -15.31
C GLU A 553 10.59 47.93 -14.64
N ILE A 554 10.89 46.80 -13.99
CA ILE A 554 9.84 45.92 -13.42
C ILE A 554 9.90 45.99 -11.90
N GLU A 555 8.83 46.51 -11.28
CA GLU A 555 8.69 46.58 -9.81
C GLU A 555 8.33 45.21 -9.20
N TYR A 556 8.47 45.06 -7.88
CA TYR A 556 8.21 43.77 -7.19
C TYR A 556 6.78 43.24 -7.41
N ASP A 557 5.76 44.11 -7.39
CA ASP A 557 4.36 43.70 -7.57
C ASP A 557 4.08 43.27 -9.02
N GLU A 558 4.75 43.88 -10.01
CA GLU A 558 4.66 43.49 -11.43
C GLU A 558 5.46 42.21 -11.72
N PHE A 559 6.62 42.03 -11.08
CA PHE A 559 7.40 40.79 -11.10
C PHE A 559 6.62 39.63 -10.46
N LYS A 560 5.89 39.89 -9.36
CA LYS A 560 5.00 38.90 -8.75
C LYS A 560 3.83 38.55 -9.67
N ALA A 561 3.24 39.53 -10.35
CA ALA A 561 2.18 39.30 -11.34
C ALA A 561 2.64 38.56 -12.61
N LEU A 562 3.95 38.55 -12.91
CA LEU A 562 4.53 37.75 -14.00
C LEU A 562 4.66 36.25 -13.66
N LEU A 563 4.73 35.92 -12.36
CA LEU A 563 4.98 34.57 -11.84
C LEU A 563 3.76 33.96 -11.11
N SER A 564 2.62 34.67 -11.09
CA SER A 564 1.34 34.22 -10.51
C SER A 564 0.35 33.82 -11.61
#